data_AF-A0A5J4U0H3-F1
#
_entry.id   AF-A0A5J4U0H3-F1
#
_cell.length_a   1.000
_cell.length_b   1.000
_cell.length_c   1.000
_cell.angle_alpha   90.00
_cell.angle_beta   90.00
_cell.angle_gamma   90.00
#
_symmetry.space_group_name_H-M   'P 1'
#
loop_
_entity.id
_entity.type
_entity.pdbx_description
1 polymer ?
#
loop_
_entity_poly.entity_id
_entity_poly.type
_entity_poly.pdbx_seq_one_letter_code
_entity_poly.pdbx_strand_id
1 'polypeptide(L)' 'YKTQGRYGVLSTTGHSTNYIMALDVVSYENPDLWIRRGAAFICEIV' A
#
# COMPACT_ATOMS: atom_id res chain seq x y z
N TYR A 1 2.86 1.61 2.46
CA TYR A 1 3.62 0.36 2.57
C TYR A 1 5.06 0.67 2.87
N LYS A 2 5.77 -0.25 3.53
CA LYS A 2 7.19 -0.07 3.89
C LYS A 2 8.06 -0.05 2.63
N THR A 3 7.97 -1.11 1.83
CA THR A 3 8.79 -1.34 0.63
C THR A 3 7.94 -1.45 -0.65
N GLN A 4 8.57 -1.23 -1.82
CA GLN A 4 7.99 -1.48 -3.14
C GLN A 4 7.93 -2.97 -3.50
N GLY A 5 8.67 -3.82 -2.78
CA GLY A 5 8.67 -5.25 -2.99
C GLY A 5 7.28 -5.85 -2.85
N ARG A 6 6.79 -6.49 -3.93
CA ARG A 6 5.50 -7.22 -3.93
C ARG A 6 5.54 -8.51 -3.11
N TYR A 7 6.71 -8.90 -2.65
CA TYR A 7 6.91 -10.02 -1.73
C TYR A 7 6.95 -9.48 -0.31
N GLY A 8 5.85 -9.66 0.42
CA GLY A 8 5.80 -9.45 1.86
C GLY A 8 5.56 -10.79 2.54
N VAL A 9 6.33 -11.10 3.58
CA VAL A 9 6.02 -12.24 4.46
C VAL A 9 4.79 -11.87 5.28
N LEU A 10 3.82 -12.76 5.40
CA LEU A 10 2.70 -12.56 6.33
C LEU A 10 3.24 -12.70 7.76
N SER A 11 2.81 -11.83 8.66
CA SER A 11 3.07 -12.03 10.09
C SER A 11 2.38 -13.32 10.56
N THR A 12 2.75 -13.81 11.73
CA THR A 12 2.06 -14.94 12.39
C THR A 12 0.57 -14.67 12.66
N THR A 13 0.15 -13.40 12.61
CA THR A 13 -1.25 -12.96 12.71
C THR A 13 -1.94 -12.79 11.35
N GLY A 14 -1.29 -13.16 10.24
CA GLY A 14 -1.87 -13.10 8.89
C GLY A 14 -1.88 -11.70 8.26
N HIS A 15 -1.28 -10.71 8.91
CA HIS A 15 -1.18 -9.36 8.37
C HIS A 15 0.10 -9.19 7.55
N SER A 16 0.03 -8.43 6.46
CA SER A 16 1.22 -8.13 5.67
C SER A 16 2.25 -7.37 6.51
N THR A 17 3.48 -7.87 6.57
CA THR A 17 4.60 -7.14 7.20
C THR A 17 4.98 -5.86 6.46
N ASN A 18 4.56 -5.70 5.20
CA ASN A 18 4.82 -4.52 4.37
C ASN A 18 3.71 -3.46 4.49
N TYR A 19 2.54 -3.82 5.01
CA TYR A 19 1.48 -2.86 5.30
C TYR A 19 1.83 -2.06 6.57
N ILE A 20 1.51 -0.76 6.55
CA ILE A 20 1.71 0.14 7.70
C ILE A 20 0.34 0.61 8.18
N MET A 21 -0.36 1.35 7.33
CA MET A 21 -1.70 1.87 7.59
C MET A 21 -2.36 2.31 6.28
N ALA A 22 -3.69 2.49 6.32
CA ALA A 22 -4.46 3.16 5.29
C ALA A 22 -4.45 4.67 5.56
N LEU A 23 -4.51 5.47 4.49
CA LEU A 23 -4.54 6.92 4.55
C LEU A 23 -5.72 7.40 3.72
N ASP A 24 -6.55 8.26 4.31
CA ASP A 24 -7.52 9.04 3.55
C ASP A 24 -6.82 10.28 3.00
N VAL A 25 -6.82 10.40 1.69
CA VAL A 25 -6.11 11.47 0.98
C VAL A 25 -7.05 12.08 -0.03
N VAL A 26 -6.99 13.40 -0.16
CA VAL A 26 -7.73 14.11 -1.19
C VAL A 26 -7.22 13.69 -2.57
N SER A 27 -8.15 13.39 -3.48
CA SER A 27 -7.85 13.09 -4.87
C SER A 27 -8.79 13.89 -5.77
N TYR A 28 -8.25 14.39 -6.88
CA TYR A 28 -9.05 15.02 -7.93
C TYR A 28 -9.69 13.99 -8.87
N GLU A 29 -9.25 12.73 -8.79
CA GLU A 29 -9.72 11.61 -9.61
C GLU A 29 -10.65 10.69 -8.82
N ASN A 30 -11.50 9.93 -9.52
CA ASN A 30 -12.36 8.93 -8.88
C ASN A 30 -11.49 7.82 -8.23
N PRO A 31 -11.74 7.44 -6.95
CA PRO A 31 -11.01 6.37 -6.26
C PRO A 31 -10.86 5.06 -7.04
N ASP A 32 -11.86 4.69 -7.85
CA ASP A 32 -11.83 3.47 -8.68
C ASP A 32 -10.59 3.40 -9.59
N LEU A 33 -10.11 4.55 -10.08
CA LEU A 33 -8.93 4.62 -10.93
C LEU A 33 -7.67 4.16 -10.19
N TRP A 34 -7.51 4.54 -8.93
CA TRP A 34 -6.36 4.18 -8.10
C TRP A 34 -6.45 2.74 -7.60
N ILE A 35 -7.66 2.30 -7.22
CA ILE A 35 -7.93 0.93 -6.77
C ILE A 35 -7.59 -0.06 -7.89
N ARG A 36 -8.07 0.18 -9.12
CA ARG A 36 -7.79 -0.70 -10.28
C ARG A 36 -6.32 -0.73 -10.67
N ARG A 37 -5.58 0.35 -10.42
CA ARG A 37 -4.14 0.44 -10.69
C ARG A 37 -3.27 -0.16 -9.58
N GLY A 38 -3.86 -0.50 -8.42
CA GLY A 38 -3.12 -0.98 -7.26
C GLY A 38 -2.12 0.06 -6.74
N ALA A 39 -2.48 1.35 -6.79
CA ALA A 39 -1.63 2.43 -6.33
C ALA A 39 -1.44 2.40 -4.81
N ALA A 40 -0.24 2.75 -4.34
CA ALA A 40 0.11 2.72 -2.93
C ALA A 40 1.21 3.74 -2.61
N PHE A 41 1.14 4.35 -1.42
CA PHE A 41 2.25 5.13 -0.86
C PHE A 41 3.35 4.21 -0.33
N ILE A 42 4.62 4.58 -0.55
CA ILE A 42 5.79 3.82 -0.11
C ILE A 42 6.69 4.72 0.74
N CYS A 43 7.20 4.20 1.85
CA CYS A 43 8.09 4.95 2.74
C CYS A 43 9.58 4.75 2.43
N GLU A 44 9.93 3.64 1.78
CA GLU A 44 11.29 3.38 1.28
C GLU A 44 11.56 4.18 0.00
N ILE A 45 12.73 4.80 -0.07
CA ILE A 45 13.32 5.32 -1.29
C ILE A 45 14.31 4.26 -1.76
N VAL A 46 14.14 3.78 -3.00
CA VAL A 46 15.07 2.84 -3.64
C VAL A 46 16.22 3.61 -4.26
#